data_AF-A0A5D2KUY9-F1
#
_entry.id   AF-A0A5D2KUY9-F1
#
_cell.length_a   1.000
_cell.length_b   1.000
_cell.length_c   1.000
_cell.angle_alpha   90.00
_cell.angle_beta   90.00
_cell.angle_gamma   90.00
#
_symmetry.space_group_name_H-M   'P 1'
#
loop_
_entity.id
_entity.type
_entity.pdbx_description
1 polymer ?
#
loop_
_entity_poly.entity_id
_entity_poly.type
_entity_poly.pdbx_seq_one_letter_code
_entity_poly.pdbx_strand_id
1 'polypeptide(L)' 'MKKESLVKIKHYITMMDSKTSEELDSSNPKLINVSRMMQIAWGCGRIQEVMEMGVQVASQAMEQDEGA' A
#
# COMPACT_ATOMS: atom_id res chain seq x y z
N MET A 1 19.16 0.83 -14.65
CA MET A 1 17.90 1.01 -13.90
C MET A 1 17.16 2.20 -14.51
N LYS A 2 15.86 2.07 -14.85
CA LYS A 2 15.12 3.15 -15.55
C LYS A 2 14.77 4.27 -14.55
N LYS A 3 14.73 5.53 -14.99
CA LYS A 3 14.29 6.65 -14.12
C LYS A 3 12.89 6.41 -13.55
N GLU A 4 12.00 5.82 -14.34
CA GLU A 4 10.65 5.45 -13.92
C GLU A 4 10.63 4.42 -12.77
N SER A 5 11.55 3.46 -12.77
CA SER A 5 11.64 2.48 -11.66
C SER A 5 12.15 3.12 -10.38
N LEU A 6 13.05 4.11 -10.48
CA LEU A 6 13.52 4.88 -9.32
C LEU A 6 12.42 5.74 -8.70
N VAL A 7 11.63 6.39 -9.55
CA VAL A 7 10.47 7.19 -9.13
C VAL A 7 9.47 6.32 -8.37
N LYS A 8 9.12 5.15 -8.94
CA LYS A 8 8.25 4.18 -8.26
C LYS A 8 8.81 3.77 -6.91
N ILE A 9 10.08 3.31 -6.84
CA ILE A 9 10.71 2.89 -5.57
C ILE A 9 10.66 4.02 -4.52
N LYS A 10 10.98 5.26 -4.92
CA LYS A 10 10.90 6.40 -4.01
C LYS A 10 9.49 6.62 -3.48
N HIS A 11 8.47 6.43 -4.33
CA HIS A 11 7.07 6.55 -3.91
C HIS A 11 6.68 5.44 -2.92
N TYR A 12 7.10 4.21 -3.18
CA TYR A 12 6.94 3.11 -2.23
C TYR A 12 7.54 3.42 -0.87
N ILE A 13 8.76 3.98 -0.83
CA ILE A 13 9.41 4.37 0.43
C ILE A 13 8.59 5.43 1.18
N THR A 14 8.17 6.50 0.51
CA THR A 14 7.36 7.56 1.14
C THR A 14 6.01 7.03 1.66
N MET A 15 5.40 6.07 0.97
CA MET A 15 4.19 5.39 1.45
C MET A 15 4.46 4.54 2.69
N MET A 16 5.60 3.82 2.72
CA MET A 16 6.01 3.03 3.88
C MET A 16 6.30 3.92 5.10
N ASP A 17 6.88 5.10 4.91
CA ASP A 17 7.12 6.08 5.99
C ASP A 17 5.82 6.57 6.64
N SER A 18 4.68 6.44 5.94
CA SER A 18 3.36 6.84 6.44
C SER A 18 2.59 5.72 7.15
N LYS A 19 3.14 4.49 7.17
CA LYS A 19 2.54 3.31 7.80
C LYS A 19 3.04 3.14 9.23
N THR A 20 2.25 2.46 10.06
CA THR A 20 2.68 2.05 11.41
C THR A 20 3.56 0.80 11.33
N SER A 21 4.35 0.52 12.36
CA SER A 21 5.16 -0.71 12.44
C SER A 21 4.28 -1.96 12.32
N GLU A 22 3.11 -1.95 12.96
CA GLU A 22 2.15 -3.05 12.87
C GLU A 22 1.65 -3.28 11.43
N GLU A 23 1.45 -2.23 10.65
CA GLU A 23 1.06 -2.31 9.24
C GLU A 23 2.19 -2.76 8.31
N LEU A 24 3.45 -2.57 8.72
CA LEU A 24 4.64 -3.01 7.97
C LEU A 24 5.01 -4.45 8.29
N ASP A 25 4.87 -4.86 9.55
CA ASP A 25 5.26 -6.19 10.02
C ASP A 25 4.15 -7.25 9.84
N SER A 26 2.92 -6.81 9.58
CA SER A 26 1.78 -7.71 9.42
C SER A 26 1.47 -8.00 7.96
N SER A 27 1.23 -9.28 7.65
CA SER A 27 0.68 -9.71 6.36
C SER A 27 -0.85 -9.59 6.30
N ASN A 28 -1.51 -9.04 7.33
CA ASN A 28 -2.96 -8.93 7.38
C ASN A 28 -3.45 -7.71 6.57
N PRO A 29 -4.08 -7.92 5.40
CA PRO A 29 -4.56 -6.83 4.55
C PRO A 29 -5.69 -6.02 5.20
N LYS A 30 -6.38 -6.58 6.21
CA LYS A 30 -7.48 -5.90 6.93
C LYS A 30 -7.03 -4.71 7.76
N LEU A 31 -5.73 -4.61 8.06
CA LEU A 31 -5.17 -3.46 8.79
C LEU A 31 -5.18 -2.18 7.94
N ILE A 32 -5.09 -2.31 6.61
CA ILE A 32 -5.13 -1.19 5.68
C ILE A 32 -6.54 -1.07 5.09
N ASN A 33 -7.45 -0.52 5.87
CA ASN A 33 -8.82 -0.21 5.41
C ASN A 33 -8.86 1.08 4.56
N VAL A 34 -9.99 1.36 3.92
CA VAL A 34 -10.18 2.53 3.03
C VAL A 34 -9.87 3.87 3.73
N SER A 35 -10.27 4.03 4.99
CA SER A 35 -9.97 5.24 5.76
C SER A 35 -8.46 5.41 5.98
N ARG A 36 -7.77 4.30 6.29
CA ARG A 36 -6.33 4.28 6.48
C ARG A 36 -5.56 4.52 5.18
N MET A 37 -6.02 3.97 4.06
CA MET A 37 -5.50 4.27 2.72
C MET A 37 -5.59 5.76 2.42
N MET A 38 -6.71 6.40 2.76
CA MET A 38 -6.89 7.85 2.60
C MET A 38 -5.90 8.65 3.47
N GLN A 39 -5.65 8.22 4.71
CA GLN A 39 -4.65 8.88 5.57
C GLN A 39 -3.23 8.77 5.00
N ILE A 40 -2.83 7.59 4.51
CA ILE A 40 -1.54 7.37 3.86
C ILE A 40 -1.42 8.23 2.59
N ALA A 41 -2.49 8.29 1.79
CA ALA A 41 -2.59 9.12 0.60
C ALA A 41 -2.44 10.63 0.89
N TRP A 42 -3.03 11.10 1.99
CA TRP A 42 -2.90 12.48 2.44
C TRP A 42 -1.47 12.80 2.90
N GLY A 43 -0.84 11.89 3.65
CA GLY A 43 0.57 12.02 4.05
C GLY A 43 1.55 12.02 2.87
N CYS A 44 1.20 11.30 1.79
CA CYS A 44 2.03 11.22 0.58
C CYS A 44 1.75 12.31 -0.47
N GLY A 45 0.64 13.05 -0.34
CA GLY A 45 0.20 14.06 -1.32
C GLY A 45 -0.19 13.49 -2.69
N ARG A 46 -0.41 12.17 -2.81
CA ARG A 46 -0.68 11.46 -4.07
C ARG A 46 -1.69 10.34 -3.86
N ILE A 47 -2.97 10.66 -4.07
CA ILE A 47 -4.10 9.76 -3.78
C ILE A 47 -4.18 8.57 -4.75
N GLN A 48 -3.93 8.80 -6.03
CA GLN A 48 -4.13 7.81 -7.08
C GLN A 48 -3.18 6.60 -6.97
N GLU A 49 -1.89 6.85 -6.72
CA GLU A 49 -0.88 5.80 -6.60
C GLU A 49 -1.11 4.90 -5.37
N VAL A 50 -1.58 5.48 -4.26
CA VAL A 50 -1.90 4.73 -3.02
C VAL A 50 -3.14 3.85 -3.23
N MET A 51 -4.13 4.33 -3.97
CA MET A 51 -5.33 3.55 -4.31
C MET A 51 -5.00 2.37 -5.23
N GLU A 52 -4.23 2.58 -6.30
CA GLU A 52 -3.81 1.50 -7.22
C GLU A 52 -3.05 0.39 -6.49
N MET A 53 -2.17 0.79 -5.57
CA MET A 53 -1.41 -0.10 -4.70
C MET A 53 -2.28 -0.91 -3.74
N GLY A 54 -3.19 -0.24 -3.04
CA GLY A 54 -4.02 -0.93 -2.09
C GLY A 54 -5.08 -1.81 -2.74
N VAL A 55 -5.46 -1.55 -4.00
CA VAL A 55 -6.22 -2.49 -4.84
C VAL A 55 -5.39 -3.75 -5.13
N GLN A 56 -4.08 -3.64 -5.41
CA GLN A 56 -3.22 -4.83 -5.59
C GLN A 56 -3.11 -5.68 -4.32
N VAL A 57 -2.96 -5.04 -3.15
CA VAL A 57 -2.93 -5.75 -1.85
C VAL A 57 -4.27 -6.42 -1.56
N ALA A 58 -5.40 -5.79 -1.92
CA ALA A 58 -6.72 -6.39 -1.81
C ALA A 58 -6.92 -7.56 -2.78
N SER A 59 -6.39 -7.51 -4.00
CA SER A 59 -6.41 -8.65 -4.95
C SER A 59 -5.63 -9.84 -4.41
N GLN A 60 -4.46 -9.61 -3.80
CA GLN A 60 -3.67 -10.67 -3.16
C GLN A 60 -4.35 -11.29 -1.94
N ALA A 61 -5.19 -10.51 -1.24
CA ALA A 61 -6.00 -10.99 -0.13
C ALA A 61 -7.12 -11.95 -0.58
N MET A 62 -7.70 -11.73 -1.77
CA MET A 62 -8.73 -12.60 -2.34
C MET A 62 -8.17 -13.92 -2.85
N GLU A 63 -6.91 -13.96 -3.28
CA GLU A 63 -6.22 -15.22 -3.66
C GLU A 63 -5.92 -16.15 -2.47
N GLN A 64 -6.00 -15.65 -1.23
CA GLN A 64 -5.77 -16.44 -0.02
C GLN A 64 -7.06 -17.00 0.62
N ASP A 65 -8.24 -16.59 0.15
CA ASP A 65 -9.54 -17.07 0.67
C ASP A 65 -10.09 -18.28 -0.10
N GLU A 66 -9.63 -18.53 -1.34
CA GLU A 66 -10.02 -19.73 -2.13
C GLU A 66 -9.22 -21.00 -1.79
N GLY A 67 -8.40 -20.96 -0.73
CA GLY A 67 -7.53 -22.05 -0.28
C GLY A 67 -7.94 -22.71 1.04
N ALA A 68 -9.23 -22.77 1.37
CA ALA A 68 -9.76 -23.41 2.58
C ALA A 68 -10.66 -24.62 2.27
#